data_AF-A0A976LNM5-F1
#
_entry.id   AF-A0A976LNM5-F1
#
_cell.length_a   1.000
_cell.length_b   1.000
_cell.length_c   1.000
_cell.angle_alpha   90.00
_cell.angle_beta   90.00
_cell.angle_gamma   90.00
#
_symmetry.space_group_name_H-M   'P 1'
#
loop_
_entity.id
_entity.type
_entity.pdbx_description
1 polymer ?
#
loop_
_entity_poly.entity_id
_entity_poly.type
_entity_poly.pdbx_seq_one_letter_code
_entity_poly.pdbx_strand_id
1 'polypeptide(L)'
;SLGVGGIWLNAQYSSEQIVTILSWHAPATAVTGVFLLVVGVPLFVVIFGNLYCGYICPFGAAQELLGYILPGRFKPSISNESMRKARFVKYVILLVVIIVFFASRDRTTLAADPLISIFGRRLITYDFRSALLFVVSAALLGSLFWPRFWCRYLCPAGAFLSLLNHAAILKRYLPAKKFGRCQFGLTGRDNADCIQCDKCRFEKFDAAAAVKKREFAWAFAACVIVAALFISTVSAHRFLKVIPAGPEAAAVSASGGQPRDVDIQRVRTMIRENKLSDKEAEFYKKIE
;
A
#
# COMPACT_ATOMS: atom_id res chain seq x y z
N SER A 1 -15.78 18.46 -4.87
CA SER A 1 -16.32 17.42 -3.96
C SER A 1 -15.73 16.02 -4.23
N LEU A 2 -14.45 15.91 -4.61
CA LEU A 2 -13.86 14.70 -5.24
C LEU A 2 -12.77 14.03 -4.37
N GLY A 3 -13.12 13.60 -3.16
CA GLY A 3 -12.16 12.91 -2.29
C GLY A 3 -12.65 12.53 -0.89
N VAL A 4 -13.76 13.09 -0.44
CA VAL A 4 -14.26 12.87 0.94
C VAL A 4 -14.78 11.44 1.13
N GLY A 5 -15.45 10.86 0.12
CA GLY A 5 -16.02 9.51 0.25
C GLY A 5 -14.98 8.39 0.44
N GLY A 6 -13.82 8.48 -0.21
CA GLY A 6 -12.76 7.47 -0.11
C GLY A 6 -12.01 7.50 1.22
N ILE A 7 -11.79 8.71 1.77
CA ILE A 7 -11.15 8.89 3.09
C ILE A 7 -12.09 8.43 4.22
N TRP A 8 -13.40 8.67 4.06
CA TRP A 8 -14.40 8.35 5.08
C TRP A 8 -14.71 6.85 5.19
N LEU A 9 -14.63 6.10 4.09
CA LEU A 9 -14.99 4.68 4.07
C LEU A 9 -13.85 3.73 4.45
N ASN A 10 -12.59 4.18 4.51
CA ASN A 10 -11.38 3.36 4.78
C ASN A 10 -11.39 1.97 4.09
N ALA A 11 -12.04 1.90 2.92
CA ALA A 11 -12.38 0.66 2.24
C ALA A 11 -11.40 0.47 1.07
N GLN A 12 -10.21 -0.05 1.39
CA GLN A 12 -9.17 -0.27 0.40
C GLN A 12 -9.28 -1.66 -0.25
N TYR A 13 -9.54 -1.66 -1.56
CA TYR A 13 -9.40 -2.82 -2.41
C TYR A 13 -7.93 -2.98 -2.81
N SER A 14 -7.41 -4.19 -2.70
CA SER A 14 -6.02 -4.62 -2.70
C SER A 14 -5.91 -6.03 -3.30
N SER A 15 -4.68 -6.49 -3.56
CA SER A 15 -4.41 -7.79 -4.15
C SER A 15 -4.87 -8.98 -3.30
N GLU A 16 -4.99 -8.81 -1.97
CA GLU A 16 -5.56 -9.82 -1.06
C GLU A 16 -6.97 -10.25 -1.45
N GLN A 17 -7.84 -9.31 -1.85
CA GLN A 17 -9.20 -9.69 -2.23
C GLN A 17 -9.21 -10.50 -3.54
N ILE A 18 -8.30 -10.19 -4.47
CA ILE A 18 -8.17 -10.95 -5.73
C ILE A 18 -7.75 -12.38 -5.43
N VAL A 19 -6.76 -12.56 -4.56
CA VAL A 19 -6.28 -13.87 -4.14
C VAL A 19 -7.34 -14.63 -3.36
N THR A 20 -8.10 -13.94 -2.51
CA THR A 20 -9.22 -14.54 -1.77
C THR A 20 -10.25 -15.13 -2.74
N ILE A 21 -10.64 -14.38 -3.79
CA ILE A 21 -11.52 -14.89 -4.86
C ILE A 21 -10.90 -16.12 -5.53
N LEU A 22 -9.61 -16.04 -5.88
CA LEU A 22 -8.91 -17.08 -6.63
C LEU A 22 -8.69 -18.37 -5.81
N SER A 23 -8.55 -18.24 -4.49
CA SER A 23 -8.34 -19.36 -3.57
C SER A 23 -9.60 -20.17 -3.26
N TRP A 24 -10.77 -19.78 -3.80
CA TRP A 24 -12.10 -20.35 -3.54
C TRP A 24 -12.49 -20.43 -2.05
N HIS A 25 -11.66 -19.89 -1.15
CA HIS A 25 -11.99 -19.74 0.26
C HIS A 25 -12.89 -18.53 0.41
N ALA A 26 -14.18 -18.73 0.14
CA ALA A 26 -15.19 -17.73 0.41
C ALA A 26 -15.09 -17.34 1.90
N PRO A 27 -14.89 -16.05 2.24
CA PRO A 27 -15.03 -15.62 3.61
C PRO A 27 -16.43 -16.04 4.06
N ALA A 28 -16.52 -16.66 5.24
CA ALA A 28 -17.77 -17.22 5.77
C ALA A 28 -18.96 -16.30 5.49
N THR A 29 -20.09 -16.89 5.16
CA THR A 29 -21.36 -16.31 4.66
C THR A 29 -22.01 -15.22 5.52
N ALA A 30 -21.30 -14.66 6.49
CA ALA A 30 -21.64 -13.41 7.16
C ALA A 30 -21.34 -12.22 6.22
N VAL A 31 -22.30 -11.29 6.11
CA VAL A 31 -22.19 -10.00 5.41
C VAL A 31 -21.17 -9.10 6.13
N THR A 32 -19.91 -9.50 6.06
CA THR A 32 -18.77 -8.82 6.67
C THR A 32 -18.18 -7.87 5.63
N GLY A 33 -17.56 -6.76 6.04
CA GLY A 33 -16.94 -5.80 5.11
C GLY A 33 -15.97 -6.44 4.10
N VAL A 34 -15.35 -7.57 4.46
CA VAL A 34 -14.50 -8.38 3.56
C VAL A 34 -15.29 -8.97 2.39
N PHE A 35 -16.49 -9.53 2.62
CA PHE A 35 -17.34 -10.07 1.55
C PHE A 35 -17.77 -8.98 0.57
N LEU A 36 -18.15 -7.80 1.09
CA LEU A 36 -18.54 -6.66 0.27
C LEU A 36 -17.37 -6.14 -0.59
N LEU A 37 -16.15 -6.16 -0.06
CA LEU A 37 -14.96 -5.82 -0.85
C LEU A 37 -14.65 -6.88 -1.90
N VAL A 38 -14.63 -8.17 -1.52
CA VAL A 38 -14.26 -9.30 -2.39
C VAL A 38 -15.26 -9.52 -3.53
N VAL A 39 -16.57 -9.46 -3.25
CA VAL A 39 -17.60 -9.75 -4.26
C VAL A 39 -18.27 -8.47 -4.75
N GLY A 40 -18.58 -7.55 -3.83
CA GLY A 40 -19.32 -6.33 -4.15
C GLY A 40 -18.55 -5.36 -5.04
N VAL A 41 -17.24 -5.15 -4.83
CA VAL A 41 -16.45 -4.23 -5.65
C VAL A 41 -16.30 -4.74 -7.09
N PRO A 42 -15.90 -6.00 -7.35
CA PRO A 42 -15.89 -6.54 -8.71
C PRO A 42 -17.26 -6.49 -9.40
N LEU A 43 -18.34 -6.86 -8.69
CA LEU A 43 -19.69 -6.79 -9.23
C LEU A 43 -20.09 -5.36 -9.58
N PHE A 44 -19.83 -4.41 -8.68
CA PHE A 44 -20.05 -2.99 -8.93
C PHE A 44 -19.27 -2.50 -10.16
N VAL A 45 -18.03 -2.97 -10.34
CA VAL A 45 -17.22 -2.64 -11.52
C VAL A 45 -17.74 -3.29 -12.80
N VAL A 46 -18.33 -4.48 -12.75
CA VAL A 46 -18.99 -5.09 -13.92
C VAL A 46 -20.30 -4.40 -14.25
N ILE A 47 -21.00 -3.80 -13.28
CA ILE A 47 -22.23 -3.06 -13.55
C ILE A 47 -21.87 -1.67 -14.10
N PHE A 48 -21.14 -0.87 -13.31
CA PHE A 48 -20.93 0.56 -13.60
C PHE A 48 -19.62 0.85 -14.35
N GLY A 49 -18.68 -0.10 -14.37
CA GLY A 49 -17.30 0.07 -14.82
C GLY A 49 -16.35 0.44 -13.69
N ASN A 50 -15.08 0.71 -14.01
CA ASN A 50 -14.03 0.99 -13.02
C ASN A 50 -14.15 2.37 -12.34
N LEU A 51 -15.30 2.66 -11.73
CA LEU A 51 -15.56 3.83 -10.89
C LEU A 51 -14.81 3.76 -9.56
N TYR A 52 -14.43 2.57 -9.11
CA TYR A 52 -13.69 2.40 -7.85
C TYR A 52 -12.37 3.17 -7.87
N CYS A 53 -11.51 2.93 -8.87
CA CYS A 53 -10.27 3.69 -9.03
C CYS A 53 -10.51 5.16 -9.38
N GLY A 54 -11.67 5.49 -9.97
CA GLY A 54 -12.09 6.84 -10.33
C GLY A 54 -12.42 7.72 -9.13
N TYR A 55 -13.27 7.23 -8.24
CA TYR A 55 -13.97 8.02 -7.19
C TYR A 55 -13.79 7.49 -5.76
N ILE A 56 -13.62 6.19 -5.58
CA ILE A 56 -13.69 5.55 -4.25
C ILE A 56 -12.28 5.36 -3.65
N CYS A 57 -11.29 5.02 -4.47
CA CYS A 57 -9.95 4.69 -4.01
C CYS A 57 -9.28 5.87 -3.25
N PRO A 58 -8.97 5.72 -1.95
CA PRO A 58 -8.36 6.80 -1.16
C PRO A 58 -6.95 7.13 -1.66
N PHE A 59 -6.18 6.12 -2.04
CA PHE A 59 -4.84 6.30 -2.59
C PHE A 59 -4.87 7.04 -3.94
N GLY A 60 -5.82 6.72 -4.82
CA GLY A 60 -6.03 7.43 -6.08
C GLY A 60 -6.40 8.91 -5.88
N ALA A 61 -7.23 9.20 -4.86
CA ALA A 61 -7.57 10.58 -4.49
C ALA A 61 -6.35 11.35 -3.96
N ALA A 62 -5.53 10.73 -3.10
CA ALA A 62 -4.29 11.32 -2.60
C ALA A 62 -3.30 11.63 -3.75
N GLN A 63 -3.14 10.69 -4.68
CA GLN A 63 -2.29 10.87 -5.86
C GLN A 63 -2.79 11.98 -6.80
N GLU A 64 -4.10 12.11 -6.96
CA GLU A 64 -4.68 13.21 -7.73
C GLU A 64 -4.41 14.57 -7.06
N LEU A 65 -4.53 14.63 -5.73
CA LEU A 65 -4.25 15.83 -4.95
C LEU A 65 -2.78 16.27 -5.08
N LEU A 66 -1.85 15.32 -4.98
CA LEU A 66 -0.41 15.57 -5.21
C LEU A 66 -0.14 16.09 -6.63
N GLY A 67 -0.89 15.59 -7.63
CA GLY A 67 -0.78 16.06 -9.01
C GLY A 67 -1.18 17.53 -9.22
N TYR A 68 -1.88 18.17 -8.28
CA TYR A 68 -2.19 19.61 -8.34
C TYR A 68 -1.08 20.50 -7.77
N ILE A 69 -0.11 19.93 -7.04
CA ILE A 69 1.00 20.69 -6.43
C ILE A 69 1.97 21.19 -7.50
N LEU A 70 2.33 20.32 -8.47
CA LEU A 70 3.27 20.66 -9.53
C LEU A 70 2.55 21.38 -10.69
N PRO A 71 2.98 22.60 -11.08
CA PRO A 71 2.33 23.33 -12.17
C PRO A 71 2.55 22.63 -13.51
N GLY A 72 1.57 22.76 -14.42
CA GLY A 72 1.53 22.04 -15.70
C GLY A 72 2.76 22.21 -16.59
N ARG A 73 3.50 23.33 -16.45
CA ARG A 73 4.75 23.60 -17.18
C ARG A 73 5.88 22.60 -16.91
N PHE A 74 5.88 21.97 -15.74
CA PHE A 74 6.90 20.96 -15.38
C PHE A 74 6.42 19.53 -15.61
N LYS A 75 5.20 19.35 -16.15
CA LYS A 75 4.68 18.01 -16.44
C LYS A 75 5.22 17.56 -17.80
N PRO A 76 5.99 16.45 -17.85
CA PRO A 76 6.53 15.97 -19.10
C PRO A 76 5.41 15.55 -20.07
N SER A 77 5.45 16.06 -21.30
CA SER A 77 4.53 15.67 -22.36
C SER A 77 4.98 14.32 -22.94
N ILE A 78 4.38 13.23 -22.45
CA ILE A 78 4.61 11.89 -23.00
C ILE A 78 3.64 11.64 -24.15
N SER A 79 4.12 10.99 -25.21
CA SER A 79 3.27 10.53 -26.31
C SER A 79 2.22 9.50 -25.84
N ASN A 80 1.04 9.51 -26.47
CA ASN A 80 -0.03 8.56 -26.14
C ASN A 80 0.41 7.09 -26.26
N GLU A 81 1.34 6.81 -27.19
CA GLU A 81 1.86 5.46 -27.41
C GLU A 81 2.74 4.99 -26.24
N SER A 82 3.65 5.83 -25.75
CA SER A 82 4.48 5.50 -24.60
C SER A 82 3.65 5.33 -23.33
N MET A 83 2.63 6.19 -23.14
CA MET A 83 1.67 6.02 -22.05
C MET A 83 0.89 4.69 -22.16
N ARG A 84 0.59 4.22 -23.37
CA ARG A 84 -0.07 2.93 -23.59
C ARG A 84 0.84 1.76 -23.25
N LYS A 85 2.10 1.78 -23.69
CA LYS A 85 3.10 0.75 -23.34
C LYS A 85 3.33 0.70 -21.83
N ALA A 86 3.47 1.86 -21.18
CA ALA A 86 3.64 1.93 -19.73
C ALA A 86 2.43 1.35 -18.97
N ARG A 87 1.20 1.54 -19.48
CA ARG A 87 0.00 0.91 -18.88
C ARG A 87 0.01 -0.60 -18.94
N PHE A 88 0.80 -1.22 -19.82
CA PHE A 88 0.90 -2.67 -19.86
C PHE A 88 1.60 -3.24 -18.62
N VAL A 89 2.48 -2.47 -17.98
CA VAL A 89 3.27 -2.87 -16.81
C VAL A 89 2.38 -3.38 -15.66
N LYS A 90 1.25 -2.73 -15.37
CA LYS A 90 0.34 -3.19 -14.30
C LYS A 90 -0.23 -4.59 -14.56
N TYR A 91 -0.39 -4.98 -15.82
CA TYR A 91 -0.89 -6.31 -16.19
C TYR A 91 0.21 -7.37 -16.07
N VAL A 92 1.46 -7.01 -16.39
CA VAL A 92 2.63 -7.87 -16.12
C VAL A 92 2.78 -8.09 -14.62
N ILE A 93 2.67 -7.02 -13.81
CA ILE A 93 2.71 -7.13 -12.34
C ILE A 93 1.57 -8.03 -11.85
N LEU A 94 0.34 -7.86 -12.35
CA LEU A 94 -0.78 -8.75 -12.01
C LEU A 94 -0.48 -10.21 -12.35
N LEU A 95 0.09 -10.49 -13.53
CA LEU A 95 0.47 -11.85 -13.93
C LEU A 95 1.52 -12.44 -12.99
N VAL A 96 2.57 -11.68 -12.65
CA VAL A 96 3.61 -12.12 -11.70
C VAL A 96 3.00 -12.42 -10.34
N VAL A 97 2.11 -11.55 -9.84
CA VAL A 97 1.40 -11.76 -8.57
C VAL A 97 0.60 -13.06 -8.59
N ILE A 98 -0.09 -13.37 -9.69
CA ILE A 98 -0.84 -14.62 -9.85
C ILE A 98 0.10 -15.83 -9.89
N ILE A 99 1.20 -15.77 -10.64
CA ILE A 99 2.18 -16.87 -10.73
C ILE A 99 2.81 -17.16 -9.37
N VAL A 100 3.27 -16.12 -8.67
CA VAL A 100 3.86 -16.24 -7.32
C VAL A 100 2.86 -16.83 -6.34
N PHE A 101 1.60 -16.41 -6.39
CA PHE A 101 0.55 -16.98 -5.54
C PHE A 101 0.38 -18.50 -5.77
N PHE A 102 0.30 -18.94 -7.03
CA PHE A 102 0.15 -20.36 -7.35
C PHE A 102 1.41 -21.19 -7.02
N ALA A 103 2.59 -20.60 -7.19
CA ALA A 103 3.87 -21.27 -6.90
C ALA A 103 4.10 -21.43 -5.39
N SER A 104 3.87 -20.37 -4.62
CA SER A 104 4.14 -20.38 -3.18
C SER A 104 3.01 -21.05 -2.37
N ARG A 105 1.76 -21.01 -2.85
CA ARG A 105 0.52 -21.36 -2.11
C ARG A 105 0.39 -20.71 -0.71
N ASP A 106 1.30 -19.81 -0.36
CA ASP A 106 1.34 -19.11 0.92
C ASP A 106 0.89 -17.66 0.72
N ARG A 107 -0.09 -17.24 1.52
CA ARG A 107 -0.68 -15.89 1.51
C ARG A 107 0.31 -14.83 2.02
N THR A 108 1.37 -15.23 2.70
CA THR A 108 2.36 -14.27 3.26
C THR A 108 3.19 -13.58 2.19
N THR A 109 3.47 -14.25 1.06
CA THR A 109 4.27 -13.68 -0.05
C THR A 109 3.57 -12.53 -0.77
N LEU A 110 2.24 -12.44 -0.67
CA LEU A 110 1.43 -11.37 -1.23
C LEU A 110 1.45 -10.08 -0.39
N ALA A 111 1.93 -10.15 0.86
CA ALA A 111 2.12 -8.98 1.71
C ALA A 111 3.18 -7.99 1.16
N ALA A 112 3.89 -8.36 0.09
CA ALA A 112 4.78 -7.48 -0.66
C ALA A 112 4.06 -6.38 -1.46
N ASP A 113 2.71 -6.40 -1.60
CA ASP A 113 1.97 -5.27 -2.17
C ASP A 113 2.05 -4.07 -1.20
N PRO A 114 2.68 -2.95 -1.60
CA PRO A 114 2.87 -1.79 -0.73
C PRO A 114 1.56 -1.21 -0.19
N LEU A 115 0.47 -1.42 -0.91
CA LEU A 115 -0.86 -0.98 -0.50
C LEU A 115 -1.39 -1.76 0.69
N ILE A 116 -1.06 -3.05 0.80
CA ILE A 116 -1.45 -3.89 1.94
C ILE A 116 -0.70 -3.42 3.19
N SER A 117 0.61 -3.20 3.09
CA SER A 117 1.43 -2.88 4.27
C SER A 117 1.08 -1.51 4.86
N ILE A 118 0.75 -0.51 4.04
CA ILE A 118 0.33 0.82 4.52
C ILE A 118 -1.06 0.80 5.18
N PHE A 119 -2.06 0.19 4.53
CA PHE A 119 -3.46 0.33 4.94
C PHE A 119 -3.97 -0.84 5.78
N GLY A 120 -3.31 -2.00 5.72
CA GLY A 120 -3.61 -3.20 6.50
C GLY A 120 -3.00 -3.22 7.90
N ARG A 121 -2.36 -2.13 8.35
CA ARG A 121 -1.70 -1.99 9.67
C ARG A 121 -0.63 -3.06 10.00
N ARG A 122 -0.11 -3.81 9.02
CA ARG A 122 1.04 -4.72 9.18
C ARG A 122 2.37 -3.97 9.07
N LEU A 123 2.55 -2.94 9.88
CA LEU A 123 3.75 -2.11 9.94
C LEU A 123 4.90 -2.73 10.77
N ILE A 124 4.81 -4.01 11.12
CA ILE A 124 5.65 -4.65 12.14
C ILE A 124 6.32 -5.92 11.59
N THR A 125 7.24 -5.75 10.66
CA THR A 125 8.39 -6.65 10.50
C THR A 125 9.53 -5.81 9.94
N TYR A 126 10.62 -5.68 10.70
CA TYR A 126 11.72 -4.74 10.48
C TYR A 126 12.47 -4.95 9.15
N ASP A 127 12.33 -6.11 8.52
CA ASP A 127 13.17 -6.54 7.39
C ASP A 127 12.83 -5.89 6.04
N PHE A 128 11.56 -5.49 5.81
CA PHE A 128 11.12 -4.93 4.51
C PHE A 128 10.68 -3.46 4.54
N ARG A 129 10.86 -2.78 5.69
CA ARG A 129 10.38 -1.40 5.89
C ARG A 129 11.06 -0.40 4.96
N SER A 130 12.36 -0.53 4.71
CA SER A 130 13.12 0.37 3.83
C SER A 130 12.70 0.25 2.37
N ALA A 131 12.57 -0.99 1.86
CA ALA A 131 12.10 -1.26 0.50
C ALA A 131 10.66 -0.77 0.28
N LEU A 132 9.76 -1.01 1.25
CA LEU A 132 8.39 -0.50 1.22
C LEU A 132 8.36 1.04 1.16
N LEU A 133 9.08 1.70 2.07
CA LEU A 133 9.15 3.16 2.11
C LEU A 133 9.72 3.72 0.82
N PHE A 134 10.71 3.05 0.21
CA PHE A 134 11.28 3.45 -1.07
C PHE A 134 10.24 3.38 -2.19
N VAL A 135 9.54 2.24 -2.33
CA VAL A 135 8.52 2.04 -3.39
C VAL A 135 7.38 3.05 -3.25
N VAL A 136 6.93 3.30 -2.02
CA VAL A 136 5.85 4.26 -1.72
C VAL A 136 6.32 5.68 -2.00
N SER A 137 7.52 6.04 -1.57
CA SER A 137 8.10 7.36 -1.82
C SER A 137 8.27 7.59 -3.32
N ALA A 138 8.79 6.61 -4.06
CA ALA A 138 8.89 6.66 -5.52
C ALA A 138 7.51 6.79 -6.18
N ALA A 139 6.49 6.09 -5.68
CA ALA A 139 5.12 6.19 -6.18
C ALA A 139 4.49 7.57 -5.94
N LEU A 140 4.75 8.18 -4.78
CA LEU A 140 4.28 9.51 -4.44
C LEU A 140 5.04 10.58 -5.25
N LEU A 141 6.36 10.46 -5.39
CA LEU A 141 7.19 11.33 -6.23
C LEU A 141 6.76 11.27 -7.70
N GLY A 142 6.56 10.07 -8.24
CA GLY A 142 6.03 9.89 -9.60
C GLY A 142 4.64 10.50 -9.77
N SER A 143 3.84 10.54 -8.69
CA SER A 143 2.50 11.15 -8.71
C SER A 143 2.51 12.67 -8.85
N LEU A 144 3.62 13.36 -8.56
CA LEU A 144 3.76 14.80 -8.80
C LEU A 144 3.80 15.10 -10.30
N PHE A 145 4.50 14.26 -11.07
CA PHE A 145 4.66 14.42 -12.51
C PHE A 145 3.45 13.88 -13.29
N TRP A 146 2.96 12.69 -12.90
CA TRP A 146 1.79 12.05 -13.52
C TRP A 146 0.71 11.73 -12.48
N PRO A 147 -0.46 12.40 -12.52
CA PRO A 147 -1.51 12.14 -11.55
C PRO A 147 -1.96 10.67 -11.63
N ARG A 148 -2.09 10.03 -10.46
CA ARG A 148 -2.46 8.61 -10.31
C ARG A 148 -1.48 7.63 -10.96
N PHE A 149 -0.18 7.97 -10.97
CA PHE A 149 0.90 7.15 -11.54
C PHE A 149 0.79 5.67 -11.12
N TRP A 150 0.72 5.41 -9.82
CA TRP A 150 0.66 4.05 -9.30
C TRP A 150 -0.59 3.28 -9.76
N CYS A 151 -1.77 3.88 -9.59
CA CYS A 151 -3.04 3.24 -9.96
C CYS A 151 -3.09 2.88 -11.45
N ARG A 152 -2.34 3.59 -12.29
CA ARG A 152 -2.35 3.43 -13.76
C ARG A 152 -1.24 2.53 -14.29
N TYR A 153 -0.10 2.45 -13.61
CA TYR A 153 1.09 1.76 -14.15
C TYR A 153 1.60 0.62 -13.27
N LEU A 154 1.36 0.65 -11.95
CA LEU A 154 1.93 -0.34 -11.02
C LEU A 154 0.89 -1.18 -10.27
N CYS A 155 -0.33 -0.67 -10.09
CA CYS A 155 -1.31 -1.30 -9.20
C CYS A 155 -1.90 -2.59 -9.79
N PRO A 156 -1.64 -3.78 -9.20
CA PRO A 156 -2.22 -5.04 -9.66
C PRO A 156 -3.74 -5.07 -9.45
N ALA A 157 -4.23 -4.51 -8.34
CA ALA A 157 -5.65 -4.39 -8.08
C ALA A 157 -6.36 -3.51 -9.12
N GLY A 158 -5.73 -2.41 -9.51
CA GLY A 158 -6.20 -1.53 -10.58
C GLY A 158 -6.21 -2.23 -11.94
N ALA A 159 -5.23 -3.11 -12.22
CA ALA A 159 -5.19 -3.92 -13.44
C ALA A 159 -6.38 -4.88 -13.52
N PHE A 160 -6.67 -5.59 -12.43
CA PHE A 160 -7.81 -6.51 -12.34
C PHE A 160 -9.15 -5.79 -12.56
N LEU A 161 -9.40 -4.70 -11.85
CA LEU A 161 -10.63 -3.91 -12.03
C LEU A 161 -10.73 -3.29 -13.44
N SER A 162 -9.59 -2.95 -14.05
CA SER A 162 -9.53 -2.48 -15.43
C SER A 162 -9.86 -3.58 -16.44
N LEU A 163 -9.58 -4.84 -16.14
CA LEU A 163 -9.97 -5.97 -16.99
C LEU A 163 -11.48 -6.20 -16.91
N LEU A 164 -12.04 -6.16 -15.69
CA LEU A 164 -13.49 -6.25 -15.47
C LEU A 164 -14.27 -5.11 -16.12
N ASN A 165 -13.64 -3.93 -16.22
CA ASN A 165 -14.22 -2.78 -16.90
C ASN A 165 -14.60 -3.10 -18.36
N HIS A 166 -13.94 -4.04 -19.04
CA HIS A 166 -14.32 -4.42 -20.41
C HIS A 166 -15.75 -4.99 -20.49
N ALA A 167 -16.18 -5.73 -19.46
CA ALA A 167 -17.51 -6.33 -19.35
C ALA A 167 -18.59 -5.37 -18.82
N ALA A 168 -18.27 -4.08 -18.65
CA ALA A 168 -19.16 -3.15 -17.95
C ALA A 168 -20.44 -2.84 -18.74
N ILE A 169 -21.60 -3.25 -18.19
CA ILE A 169 -22.89 -3.27 -18.88
C ILE A 169 -23.50 -1.87 -19.00
N LEU A 170 -23.50 -1.09 -17.91
CA LEU A 170 -24.21 0.19 -17.85
C LEU A 170 -23.50 1.33 -18.60
N LYS A 171 -22.33 1.06 -19.20
CA LYS A 171 -21.56 2.03 -19.99
C LYS A 171 -22.33 2.61 -21.17
N ARG A 172 -23.30 1.87 -21.72
CA ARG A 172 -24.13 2.28 -22.87
C ARG A 172 -24.99 3.50 -22.55
N TYR A 173 -25.41 3.66 -21.30
CA TYR A 173 -26.33 4.73 -20.86
C TYR A 173 -25.63 6.04 -20.51
N LEU A 174 -24.32 6.04 -20.35
CA LEU A 174 -23.59 7.26 -20.03
C LEU A 174 -23.17 8.01 -21.32
N PRO A 175 -23.00 9.35 -21.28
CA PRO A 175 -22.61 10.17 -22.44
C PRO A 175 -21.36 9.68 -23.19
N ALA A 176 -21.14 10.04 -24.45
CA ALA A 176 -19.93 9.60 -25.16
C ALA A 176 -18.63 10.15 -24.52
N LYS A 177 -17.56 9.34 -24.49
CA LYS A 177 -16.22 9.77 -24.03
C LYS A 177 -15.55 10.62 -25.10
N LYS A 178 -15.00 11.77 -24.72
CA LYS A 178 -14.20 12.62 -25.61
C LYS A 178 -12.71 12.33 -25.42
N PHE A 179 -12.21 11.27 -26.05
CA PHE A 179 -10.83 10.78 -25.86
C PHE A 179 -9.75 11.82 -26.17
N GLY A 180 -9.98 12.72 -27.14
CA GLY A 180 -9.05 13.82 -27.44
C GLY A 180 -8.81 14.80 -26.29
N ARG A 181 -9.65 14.77 -25.24
CA ARG A 181 -9.49 15.59 -24.02
C ARG A 181 -9.11 14.75 -22.80
N CYS A 182 -8.76 13.48 -22.98
CA CYS A 182 -8.37 12.64 -21.87
C CYS A 182 -6.97 13.04 -21.38
N GLN A 183 -6.90 13.61 -20.18
CA GLN A 183 -5.63 13.96 -19.51
C GLN A 183 -4.67 12.77 -19.33
N PHE A 184 -5.15 11.55 -19.54
CA PHE A 184 -4.37 10.33 -19.38
C PHE A 184 -4.01 9.65 -20.71
N GLY A 185 -4.27 10.28 -21.85
CA GLY A 185 -3.88 9.76 -23.17
C GLY A 185 -4.58 8.44 -23.54
N LEU A 186 -5.84 8.26 -23.12
CA LEU A 186 -6.66 7.12 -23.56
C LEU A 186 -7.16 7.36 -24.98
N THR A 187 -7.13 6.31 -25.79
CA THR A 187 -7.74 6.27 -27.11
C THR A 187 -8.93 5.32 -27.13
N GLY A 188 -9.71 5.31 -28.22
CA GLY A 188 -10.83 4.37 -28.37
C GLY A 188 -10.40 2.90 -28.30
N ARG A 189 -9.16 2.57 -28.66
CA ARG A 189 -8.58 1.22 -28.60
C ARG A 189 -8.26 0.76 -27.18
N ASP A 190 -7.96 1.70 -26.28
CA ASP A 190 -7.52 1.40 -24.91
C ASP A 190 -8.64 1.68 -23.89
N ASN A 191 -9.90 1.60 -24.31
CA ASN A 191 -11.04 1.96 -23.46
C ASN A 191 -11.20 1.04 -22.23
N ALA A 192 -10.65 -0.18 -22.29
CA ALA A 192 -10.56 -1.08 -21.13
C ALA A 192 -9.78 -0.44 -19.96
N ASP A 193 -8.72 0.33 -20.26
CA ASP A 193 -7.91 1.07 -19.28
C ASP A 193 -8.60 2.30 -18.67
N CYS A 194 -9.84 2.58 -19.05
CA CYS A 194 -10.57 3.74 -18.57
C CYS A 194 -11.08 3.53 -17.14
N ILE A 195 -10.53 4.30 -16.20
CA ILE A 195 -10.97 4.38 -14.79
C ILE A 195 -12.25 5.21 -14.57
N GLN A 196 -12.96 5.56 -15.66
CA GLN A 196 -14.22 6.31 -15.63
C GLN A 196 -14.23 7.52 -14.67
N CYS A 197 -13.15 8.30 -14.60
CA CYS A 197 -13.11 9.53 -13.80
C CYS A 197 -14.02 10.66 -14.34
N ASP A 198 -14.64 10.45 -15.51
CA ASP A 198 -15.53 11.34 -16.24
C ASP A 198 -15.09 12.79 -16.50
N LYS A 199 -13.81 13.11 -16.23
CA LYS A 199 -13.20 14.40 -16.57
C LYS A 199 -13.32 14.74 -18.05
N CYS A 200 -13.11 13.75 -18.92
CA CYS A 200 -13.27 13.91 -20.37
C CYS A 200 -14.73 14.14 -20.83
N ARG A 201 -15.72 13.93 -19.94
CA ARG A 201 -17.16 14.09 -20.24
C ARG A 201 -17.68 15.41 -19.70
N PHE A 202 -17.35 15.73 -18.45
CA PHE A 202 -18.01 16.79 -17.70
C PHE A 202 -17.09 17.93 -17.25
N GLU A 203 -15.77 17.74 -17.18
CA GLU A 203 -14.88 18.79 -16.68
C GLU A 203 -14.76 19.90 -17.74
N LYS A 204 -15.45 21.03 -17.48
CA LYS A 204 -15.18 22.31 -18.14
C LYS A 204 -13.89 22.85 -17.52
N PHE A 205 -12.94 23.26 -18.36
CA PHE A 205 -11.71 23.87 -17.86
C PHE A 205 -12.07 25.23 -17.26
N ASP A 206 -11.94 25.35 -15.94
CA ASP A 206 -12.13 26.58 -15.19
C ASP A 206 -10.82 26.93 -14.49
N ALA A 207 -10.21 28.04 -14.92
CA ALA A 207 -8.93 28.51 -14.40
C ALA A 207 -9.03 28.90 -12.92
N ALA A 208 -10.14 29.49 -12.48
CA ALA A 208 -10.35 29.89 -11.08
C ALA A 208 -10.48 28.67 -10.16
N ALA A 209 -11.22 27.65 -10.62
CA ALA A 209 -11.32 26.37 -9.90
C ALA A 209 -9.97 25.64 -9.80
N ALA A 210 -9.12 25.76 -10.82
CA ALA A 210 -7.78 25.17 -10.82
C ALA A 210 -6.84 25.85 -9.81
N VAL A 211 -6.88 27.18 -9.69
CA VAL A 211 -6.11 27.94 -8.68
C VAL A 211 -6.52 27.53 -7.27
N LYS A 212 -7.83 27.49 -6.99
CA LYS A 212 -8.36 27.08 -5.67
C LYS A 212 -7.98 25.65 -5.30
N LYS A 213 -8.00 24.71 -6.26
CA LYS A 213 -7.54 23.33 -6.04
C LYS A 213 -6.05 23.27 -5.70
N ARG A 214 -5.22 24.11 -6.34
CA ARG A 214 -3.77 24.20 -6.07
C ARG A 214 -3.49 24.74 -4.66
N GLU A 215 -4.16 25.81 -4.25
CA GLU A 215 -4.03 26.36 -2.90
C GLU A 215 -4.41 25.33 -1.83
N PHE A 216 -5.54 24.65 -2.01
CA PHE A 216 -5.97 23.57 -1.12
C PHE A 216 -4.95 22.42 -1.06
N ALA A 217 -4.37 22.02 -2.20
CA ALA A 217 -3.35 20.98 -2.26
C ALA A 217 -2.08 21.37 -1.47
N TRP A 218 -1.63 22.62 -1.59
CA TRP A 218 -0.49 23.14 -0.81
C TRP A 218 -0.79 23.23 0.68
N ALA A 219 -1.98 23.71 1.06
CA ALA A 219 -2.40 23.75 2.45
C ALA A 219 -2.44 22.34 3.07
N PHE A 220 -3.02 21.37 2.34
CA PHE A 220 -3.05 19.96 2.79
C PHE A 220 -1.64 19.37 2.90
N ALA A 221 -0.77 19.59 1.91
CA ALA A 221 0.62 19.12 1.94
C ALA A 221 1.39 19.71 3.12
N ALA A 222 1.23 21.02 3.39
CA ALA A 222 1.83 21.68 4.55
C ALA A 222 1.33 21.07 5.87
N CYS A 223 0.02 20.83 6.02
CA CYS A 223 -0.53 20.16 7.20
C CYS A 223 0.03 18.74 7.38
N VAL A 224 0.17 17.96 6.31
CA VAL A 224 0.75 16.60 6.36
C VAL A 224 2.23 16.66 6.75
N ILE A 225 3.01 17.61 6.22
CA ILE A 225 4.41 17.79 6.58
C ILE A 225 4.54 18.18 8.05
N VAL A 226 3.74 19.14 8.53
CA VAL A 226 3.73 19.53 9.95
C VAL A 226 3.33 18.37 10.85
N ALA A 227 2.32 17.59 10.48
CA ALA A 227 1.92 16.40 11.22
C ALA A 227 3.01 15.33 11.21
N ALA A 228 3.68 15.09 10.08
CA ALA A 228 4.78 14.14 9.97
C ALA A 228 6.00 14.58 10.78
N LEU A 229 6.35 15.87 10.75
CA LEU A 229 7.39 16.46 11.59
C LEU A 229 7.01 16.34 13.07
N PHE A 230 5.77 16.63 13.44
CA PHE A 230 5.27 16.47 14.81
C PHE A 230 5.30 15.01 15.28
N ILE A 231 4.86 14.06 14.46
CA ILE A 231 4.93 12.63 14.78
C ILE A 231 6.40 12.20 14.91
N SER A 232 7.27 12.67 14.02
CA SER A 232 8.70 12.35 14.05
C SER A 232 9.39 12.95 15.27
N THR A 233 9.06 14.18 15.67
CA THR A 233 9.58 14.83 16.88
C THR A 233 9.00 14.20 18.13
N VAL A 234 7.72 13.82 18.17
CA VAL A 234 7.11 13.09 19.29
C VAL A 234 7.69 11.67 19.41
N SER A 235 7.90 10.97 18.29
CA SER A 235 8.60 9.68 18.27
C SER A 235 10.05 9.83 18.72
N ALA A 236 10.78 10.83 18.23
CA ALA A 236 12.15 11.13 18.64
C ALA A 236 12.21 11.53 20.11
N HIS A 237 11.25 12.30 20.62
CA HIS A 237 11.19 12.72 22.02
C HIS A 237 10.78 11.59 22.95
N ARG A 238 9.96 10.63 22.49
CA ARG A 238 9.76 9.35 23.20
C ARG A 238 11.03 8.50 23.18
N PHE A 239 11.75 8.48 22.06
CA PHE A 239 13.01 7.74 21.93
C PHE A 239 14.11 8.33 22.84
N LEU A 240 14.23 9.65 22.90
CA LEU A 240 15.18 10.39 23.74
C LEU A 240 14.84 10.30 25.23
N LYS A 241 13.57 10.11 25.61
CA LYS A 241 13.20 9.80 27.00
C LYS A 241 13.55 8.38 27.44
N VAL A 242 13.80 7.46 26.50
CA VAL A 242 14.21 6.07 26.77
C VAL A 242 15.74 5.92 26.80
N ILE A 243 16.49 6.87 26.24
CA ILE A 243 17.96 6.89 26.28
C ILE A 243 18.41 7.80 27.43
N PRO A 244 18.96 7.28 28.54
CA PRO A 244 19.57 8.13 29.55
C PRO A 244 20.81 8.79 28.95
N ALA A 245 20.94 10.11 29.13
CA ALA A 245 22.11 10.86 28.70
C ALA A 245 23.30 10.54 29.63
N GLY A 246 24.34 9.90 29.08
CA GLY A 246 25.63 9.69 29.76
C GLY A 246 26.65 9.08 28.79
N PRO A 247 27.83 9.68 28.60
CA PRO A 247 28.87 9.12 27.75
C PRO A 247 29.76 8.22 28.60
N GLU A 248 29.48 6.93 28.63
CA GLU A 248 30.52 5.95 28.95
C GLU A 248 30.19 4.62 28.31
N ALA A 249 31.17 4.09 27.60
CA ALA A 249 31.12 2.83 26.90
C ALA A 249 30.69 1.71 27.85
N ALA A 250 29.46 1.22 27.72
CA ALA A 250 29.01 0.02 28.40
C ALA A 250 28.11 -0.82 27.47
N ALA A 251 28.72 -1.93 27.04
CA ALA A 251 28.18 -3.16 26.50
C ALA A 251 26.64 -3.34 26.46
N VAL A 252 26.18 -3.71 25.26
CA VAL A 252 25.11 -4.67 24.95
C VAL A 252 24.40 -5.25 26.19
N SER A 253 23.24 -4.69 26.53
CA SER A 253 22.27 -5.39 27.38
C SER A 253 21.54 -6.42 26.53
N ALA A 254 22.16 -7.59 26.39
CA ALA A 254 21.42 -8.80 26.07
C ALA A 254 20.34 -8.97 27.14
N SER A 255 19.16 -9.45 26.75
CA SER A 255 18.18 -10.02 27.67
C SER A 255 18.77 -11.29 28.31
N GLY A 256 19.73 -11.11 29.20
CA GLY A 256 20.29 -12.14 30.06
C GLY A 256 19.87 -11.79 31.47
N GLY A 257 19.21 -12.74 32.15
CA GLY A 257 18.98 -12.59 33.59
C GLY A 257 20.29 -12.21 34.29
N GLN A 258 20.19 -11.35 35.30
CA GLN A 258 21.32 -11.00 36.18
C GLN A 258 22.10 -12.29 36.51
N PRO A 259 23.43 -12.33 36.33
CA PRO A 259 24.23 -13.46 36.75
C PRO A 259 23.92 -13.69 38.23
N ARG A 260 23.27 -14.81 38.55
CA ARG A 260 23.14 -15.18 39.95
C ARG A 260 24.52 -15.59 40.39
N ASP A 261 25.01 -14.94 41.45
CA ASP A 261 26.26 -15.31 42.05
C ASP A 261 26.12 -16.76 42.55
N VAL A 262 26.78 -17.69 41.87
CA VAL A 262 26.74 -19.10 42.22
C VAL A 262 27.86 -19.32 43.22
N ASP A 263 27.51 -19.57 44.48
CA ASP A 263 28.47 -19.94 45.50
C ASP A 263 29.13 -21.28 45.14
N ILE A 264 30.32 -21.19 44.56
CA ILE A 264 31.11 -22.34 44.09
C ILE A 264 31.47 -23.26 45.25
N GLN A 265 31.63 -22.74 46.47
CA GLN A 265 31.93 -23.59 47.63
C GLN A 265 30.73 -24.46 47.97
N ARG A 266 29.53 -23.87 47.95
CA ARG A 266 28.28 -24.62 48.16
C ARG A 266 28.07 -25.68 47.08
N VAL A 267 28.32 -25.35 45.81
CA VAL A 267 28.21 -26.32 44.69
C VAL A 267 29.21 -27.47 44.85
N ARG A 268 30.47 -27.19 45.20
CA ARG A 268 31.48 -28.25 45.43
C ARG A 268 31.15 -29.15 46.61
N THR A 269 30.54 -28.61 47.66
CA THR A 269 30.07 -29.41 48.80
C THR A 269 28.92 -30.32 48.38
N MET A 270 27.97 -29.81 47.58
CA MET A 270 26.85 -30.61 47.07
C MET A 270 27.30 -31.74 46.12
N ILE A 271 28.35 -31.54 45.34
CA ILE A 271 28.96 -32.60 44.52
C ILE A 271 29.63 -33.66 45.42
N ARG A 272 30.39 -33.24 46.45
CA ARG A 272 31.01 -34.17 47.42
C ARG A 272 29.99 -34.97 48.23
N GLU A 273 28.83 -34.39 48.52
CA GLU A 273 27.70 -35.06 49.20
C GLU A 273 26.84 -35.91 48.26
N ASN A 274 27.23 -36.08 46.99
CA ASN A 274 26.49 -36.82 45.96
C ASN A 274 25.07 -36.27 45.67
N LYS A 275 24.83 -34.99 45.97
CA LYS A 275 23.55 -34.29 45.72
C LYS A 275 23.52 -33.59 44.35
N LEU A 276 24.68 -33.30 43.76
CA LEU A 276 24.83 -32.85 42.38
C LEU A 276 25.77 -33.80 41.63
N SER A 277 25.39 -34.19 40.41
CA SER A 277 26.27 -34.97 39.53
C SER A 277 27.20 -34.04 38.75
N ASP A 278 28.44 -34.46 38.61
CA ASP A 278 29.51 -33.81 37.84
C ASP A 278 29.72 -34.43 36.45
N LYS A 279 28.87 -35.40 36.06
CA LYS A 279 28.92 -36.05 34.73
C LYS A 279 28.24 -35.17 33.68
N GLU A 280 28.80 -35.13 32.47
CA GLU A 280 28.15 -34.47 31.33
C GLU A 280 26.76 -35.06 31.07
N ALA A 281 25.79 -34.19 30.79
CA ALA A 281 24.42 -34.62 30.56
C ALA A 281 24.33 -35.31 29.18
N GLU A 282 24.16 -36.63 29.17
CA GLU A 282 24.21 -37.47 27.95
C GLU A 282 23.07 -37.21 26.94
N PHE A 283 22.07 -36.39 27.26
CA PHE A 283 20.90 -36.17 26.42
C PHE A 283 20.58 -34.68 26.23
N TYR A 284 21.18 -34.05 25.22
CA TYR A 284 20.61 -32.85 24.62
C TYR A 284 20.39 -33.09 23.12
N LYS A 285 19.18 -32.80 22.64
CA LYS A 285 18.84 -32.80 21.22
C LYS A 285 18.83 -31.36 20.74
N LYS A 286 19.73 -31.02 19.83
CA LYS A 286 19.78 -29.70 19.21
C LYS A 286 18.52 -29.52 18.36
N ILE A 287 17.74 -28.49 18.63
CA ILE A 287 16.59 -28.11 17.82
C ILE A 287 17.15 -27.17 16.74
N GLU A 288 17.24 -27.66 15.50
CA GLU A 288 17.49 -26.84 14.30
C GLU A 288 16.18 -26.24 13.78
#